data_AF-A0A8K0UBN5-F1
#
_entry.id   AF-A0A8K0UBN5-F1
#
_cell.length_a   1.000
_cell.length_b   1.000
_cell.length_c   1.000
_cell.angle_alpha   90.00
_cell.angle_beta   90.00
_cell.angle_gamma   90.00
#
_symmetry.space_group_name_H-M   'P 1'
#
loop_
_entity.id
_entity.type
_entity.pdbx_description
1 polymer ?
#
loop_
_entity_poly.entity_id
_entity_poly.type
_entity_poly.pdbx_seq_one_letter_code
_entity_poly.pdbx_strand_id
1 'polypeptide(L)'
;MLSHSTEVSRLDVLVINACHPGLAEPNYALHLEVAEYINTKKANVPREAAMLIAHLANHRDTKIAVLVLALLDTLVKTCGYPFHLQIATKDFLNELVRRFPERPPPFPGPVMSRILELIHGWKEGICVESRWKEDLGNIRDMHRLLTFKGYRFRELPRRDAAQATMMIKSADELENEDREAQQAKLQELIRRGTPRDLAAAQELMKTLAGANPDAKPDYRNQSLTELAKLQSKVVLLNELLDNVDAERSERFAKGDAYDQVASVLKNARPKLQKWVSDAETDDSESLNAFLQANDQINTALARFEAFQKGDYDAVASIPTTIGSTSGGSGEPSGGLLIDFGDSSSSTAAGSGAIGNGGLTDDLASLFT
;
A
#
# COMPACT_ATOMS: atom_id res chain seq x y z
N MET A 1 -35.42 -13.11 -32.97
CA MET A 1 -35.23 -13.90 -31.74
C MET A 1 -33.84 -14.52 -31.80
N LEU A 2 -32.88 -13.89 -31.13
CA LEU A 2 -31.56 -14.46 -30.89
C LEU A 2 -31.39 -14.43 -29.37
N SER A 3 -31.80 -15.52 -28.73
CA SER A 3 -31.52 -15.80 -27.33
C SER A 3 -30.02 -16.05 -27.20
N HIS A 4 -29.27 -15.02 -26.78
CA HIS A 4 -27.96 -15.23 -26.20
C HIS A 4 -28.17 -15.85 -24.83
N SER A 5 -27.96 -17.16 -24.73
CA SER A 5 -27.72 -17.82 -23.46
C SER A 5 -26.49 -17.17 -22.84
N THR A 6 -26.66 -16.33 -21.83
CA THR A 6 -25.56 -15.84 -20.98
C THR A 6 -24.98 -17.04 -20.25
N GLU A 7 -23.87 -17.57 -20.75
CA GLU A 7 -23.01 -18.43 -19.94
C GLU A 7 -22.65 -17.67 -18.67
N VAL A 8 -22.97 -18.23 -17.50
CA VAL A 8 -22.66 -17.61 -16.22
C VAL A 8 -21.14 -17.54 -16.10
N SER A 9 -20.58 -16.33 -16.03
CA SER A 9 -19.14 -16.15 -15.92
C SER A 9 -18.64 -16.83 -14.65
N ARG A 10 -17.47 -17.49 -14.71
CA ARG A 10 -16.85 -18.10 -13.52
C ARG A 10 -16.66 -17.06 -12.41
N LEU A 11 -16.36 -15.82 -12.77
CA LEU A 11 -16.28 -14.72 -11.82
C LEU A 11 -17.60 -14.50 -11.07
N ASP A 12 -18.72 -14.49 -11.79
CA ASP A 12 -20.05 -14.29 -11.22
C ASP A 12 -20.36 -15.39 -10.21
N VAL A 13 -20.06 -16.65 -10.56
CA VAL A 13 -20.25 -17.79 -9.65
C VAL A 13 -19.45 -17.61 -8.36
N LEU A 14 -18.17 -17.25 -8.46
CA LEU A 14 -17.31 -17.06 -7.29
C LEU A 14 -17.81 -15.92 -6.40
N VAL A 15 -18.18 -14.79 -6.99
CA VAL A 15 -18.68 -13.61 -6.25
C VAL A 15 -20.04 -13.91 -5.58
N ILE A 16 -20.97 -14.56 -6.30
CA ILE A 16 -22.28 -14.94 -5.76
C ILE A 16 -22.12 -15.93 -4.61
N ASN A 17 -21.23 -16.92 -4.74
CA ASN A 17 -20.95 -17.89 -3.66
C ASN A 17 -20.34 -17.22 -2.42
N ALA A 18 -19.39 -16.31 -2.61
CA ALA A 18 -18.78 -15.54 -1.52
C ALA A 18 -19.80 -14.64 -0.78
N CYS A 19 -20.89 -14.28 -1.45
CA CYS A 19 -21.92 -13.36 -0.95
C CYS A 19 -23.27 -14.03 -0.69
N HIS A 20 -23.30 -15.36 -0.56
CA HIS A 20 -24.54 -16.12 -0.46
C HIS A 20 -25.35 -15.73 0.82
N PRO A 21 -26.68 -15.49 0.73
CA PRO A 21 -27.49 -15.09 1.89
C PRO A 21 -27.49 -16.07 3.06
N GLY A 22 -27.15 -17.34 2.80
CA GLY A 22 -27.02 -18.37 3.82
C GLY A 22 -25.81 -18.20 4.74
N LEU A 23 -24.80 -17.40 4.37
CA LEU A 23 -23.61 -17.16 5.18
C LEU A 23 -23.96 -16.29 6.39
N ALA A 24 -23.63 -16.73 7.60
CA ALA A 24 -23.84 -15.92 8.81
C ALA A 24 -22.85 -14.76 8.90
N GLU A 25 -21.63 -14.99 8.41
CA GLU A 25 -20.49 -14.07 8.47
C GLU A 25 -19.68 -14.13 7.16
N PRO A 26 -18.82 -13.12 6.87
CA PRO A 26 -17.96 -13.13 5.69
C PRO A 26 -17.02 -14.34 5.68
N ASN A 27 -16.99 -15.08 4.58
CA ASN A 27 -16.09 -16.21 4.41
C ASN A 27 -14.80 -15.77 3.72
N TYR A 28 -13.76 -15.49 4.51
CA TYR A 28 -12.48 -15.01 3.99
C TYR A 28 -11.76 -16.01 3.08
N ALA A 29 -12.01 -17.32 3.20
CA ALA A 29 -11.44 -18.29 2.27
C ALA A 29 -12.02 -18.10 0.85
N LEU A 30 -13.34 -17.90 0.74
CA LEU A 30 -13.98 -17.58 -0.54
C LEU A 30 -13.54 -16.21 -1.07
N HIS A 31 -13.30 -15.23 -0.20
CA HIS A 31 -12.78 -13.93 -0.63
C HIS A 31 -11.40 -14.06 -1.28
N LEU A 32 -10.52 -14.88 -0.69
CA LEU A 32 -9.18 -15.14 -1.22
C LEU A 32 -9.24 -15.92 -2.54
N GLU A 33 -10.19 -16.83 -2.72
CA GLU A 33 -10.42 -17.50 -4.00
C GLU A 33 -10.83 -16.51 -5.11
N VAL A 34 -11.74 -15.57 -4.80
CA VAL A 34 -12.11 -14.49 -5.73
C VAL A 34 -10.88 -13.63 -6.06
N ALA A 35 -10.08 -13.26 -5.05
CA ALA A 35 -8.88 -12.46 -5.22
C ALA A 35 -7.84 -13.17 -6.11
N GLU A 36 -7.60 -14.45 -5.89
CA GLU A 36 -6.70 -15.27 -6.68
C GLU A 36 -7.16 -15.36 -8.13
N TYR A 37 -8.46 -15.55 -8.36
CA TYR A 37 -9.03 -15.56 -9.71
C TYR A 37 -8.80 -14.23 -10.44
N ILE A 38 -9.04 -13.09 -9.78
CA ILE A 38 -8.79 -11.75 -10.32
C ILE A 38 -7.31 -11.57 -10.66
N ASN A 39 -6.42 -11.93 -9.73
CA ASN A 39 -4.98 -11.75 -9.87
C ASN A 39 -4.37 -12.66 -10.95
N THR A 40 -4.94 -13.84 -11.15
CA THR A 40 -4.44 -14.83 -12.13
C THR A 40 -4.94 -14.53 -13.54
N LYS A 41 -6.25 -14.27 -13.70
CA LYS A 41 -6.83 -14.05 -15.03
C LYS A 41 -6.45 -12.70 -15.63
N LYS A 42 -6.27 -11.68 -14.78
CA LYS A 42 -5.93 -10.30 -15.19
C LYS A 42 -6.89 -9.81 -16.29
N ALA A 43 -6.42 -8.92 -17.16
CA ALA A 43 -7.20 -8.33 -18.24
C ALA A 43 -8.47 -7.60 -17.75
N ASN A 44 -9.65 -7.99 -18.25
CA ASN A 44 -10.92 -7.31 -17.95
C ASN A 44 -11.56 -7.73 -16.62
N VAL A 45 -11.06 -8.81 -16.01
CA VAL A 45 -11.63 -9.42 -14.80
C VAL A 45 -11.66 -8.48 -13.59
N PRO A 46 -10.62 -7.67 -13.29
CA PRO A 46 -10.69 -6.70 -12.18
C PRO A 46 -11.84 -5.71 -12.33
N ARG A 47 -12.12 -5.27 -13.56
CA ARG A 47 -13.22 -4.33 -13.88
C ARG A 47 -14.58 -5.01 -13.71
N GLU A 48 -14.74 -6.19 -14.30
CA GLU A 48 -15.97 -6.98 -14.20
C GLU A 48 -16.29 -7.28 -12.74
N ALA A 49 -15.28 -7.65 -11.93
CA ALA A 49 -15.43 -7.91 -10.52
C ALA A 49 -15.85 -6.64 -9.75
N ALA A 50 -15.14 -5.53 -9.97
CA ALA A 50 -15.45 -4.26 -9.32
C ALA A 50 -16.87 -3.80 -9.64
N MET A 51 -17.30 -3.86 -10.90
CA MET A 51 -18.64 -3.45 -11.30
C MET A 51 -19.71 -4.39 -10.75
N LEU A 52 -19.51 -5.72 -10.81
CA LEU A 52 -20.44 -6.68 -10.22
C LEU A 52 -20.64 -6.43 -8.72
N ILE A 53 -19.54 -6.20 -8.00
CA ILE A 53 -19.55 -5.88 -6.56
C ILE A 53 -20.29 -4.55 -6.30
N ALA A 54 -20.07 -3.50 -7.09
CA ALA A 54 -20.79 -2.24 -6.93
C ALA A 54 -22.31 -2.41 -7.14
N HIS A 55 -22.73 -3.24 -8.10
CA HIS A 55 -24.14 -3.56 -8.30
C HIS A 55 -24.72 -4.34 -7.11
N LEU A 56 -24.01 -5.36 -6.62
CA LEU A 56 -24.45 -6.18 -5.49
C LEU A 56 -24.42 -5.43 -4.15
N ALA A 57 -23.53 -4.44 -3.98
CA ALA A 57 -23.54 -3.54 -2.82
C ALA A 57 -24.85 -2.73 -2.73
N ASN A 58 -25.55 -2.56 -3.85
CA ASN A 58 -26.85 -1.90 -3.95
C ASN A 58 -28.02 -2.90 -4.04
N HIS A 59 -27.81 -4.17 -3.67
CA HIS A 59 -28.86 -5.19 -3.67
C HIS A 59 -29.96 -4.86 -2.64
N ARG A 60 -31.19 -5.33 -2.89
CA ARG A 60 -32.34 -5.08 -1.98
C ARG A 60 -32.16 -5.78 -0.64
N ASP A 61 -31.60 -6.98 -0.67
CA ASP A 61 -31.20 -7.71 0.52
C ASP A 61 -29.94 -7.07 1.13
N THR A 62 -30.12 -6.49 2.31
CA THR A 62 -29.05 -5.83 3.09
C THR A 62 -27.95 -6.83 3.47
N LYS A 63 -28.30 -8.11 3.67
CA LYS A 63 -27.32 -9.14 4.04
C LYS A 63 -26.31 -9.37 2.92
N ILE A 64 -26.79 -9.52 1.68
CA ILE A 64 -25.94 -9.63 0.50
C ILE A 64 -25.07 -8.38 0.36
N ALA A 65 -25.66 -7.19 0.47
CA ALA A 65 -24.92 -5.94 0.35
C ALA A 65 -23.77 -5.83 1.38
N VAL A 66 -23.99 -6.22 2.64
CA VAL A 66 -22.94 -6.20 3.68
C VAL A 66 -21.84 -7.23 3.41
N LEU A 67 -22.20 -8.46 2.99
CA LEU A 67 -21.21 -9.49 2.63
C LEU A 67 -20.35 -9.05 1.45
N VAL A 68 -20.96 -8.47 0.42
CA VAL A 68 -20.27 -7.93 -0.76
C VAL A 68 -19.31 -6.80 -0.39
N LEU A 69 -19.70 -5.92 0.54
CA LEU A 69 -18.82 -4.85 1.02
C LEU A 69 -17.67 -5.40 1.88
N ALA A 70 -17.83 -6.55 2.54
CA ALA A 70 -16.74 -7.25 3.19
C ALA A 70 -15.78 -7.89 2.16
N LEU A 71 -16.32 -8.50 1.11
CA LEU A 71 -15.53 -9.01 -0.03
C LEU A 71 -14.72 -7.88 -0.68
N LEU A 72 -15.35 -6.75 -0.98
CA LEU A 72 -14.71 -5.56 -1.55
C LEU A 72 -13.52 -5.10 -0.70
N ASP A 73 -13.68 -5.04 0.63
CA ASP A 73 -12.58 -4.69 1.55
C ASP A 73 -11.41 -5.67 1.46
N THR A 74 -11.69 -6.97 1.34
CA THR A 74 -10.64 -7.97 1.12
C THR A 74 -9.95 -7.77 -0.23
N LEU A 75 -10.70 -7.60 -1.32
CA LEU A 75 -10.13 -7.44 -2.66
C LEU A 75 -9.26 -6.20 -2.79
N VAL A 76 -9.64 -5.08 -2.16
CA VAL A 76 -8.79 -3.87 -2.12
C VAL A 76 -7.45 -4.18 -1.46
N LYS A 77 -7.40 -5.02 -0.44
CA LYS A 77 -6.15 -5.37 0.27
C LYS A 77 -5.30 -6.38 -0.48
N THR A 78 -5.90 -7.22 -1.33
CA THR A 78 -5.22 -8.38 -1.93
C THR A 78 -4.92 -8.26 -3.42
N CYS A 79 -5.69 -7.48 -4.19
CA CYS A 79 -5.59 -7.46 -5.65
C CYS A 79 -4.65 -6.39 -6.23
N GLY A 80 -4.21 -5.43 -5.41
CA GLY A 80 -3.26 -4.41 -5.82
C GLY A 80 -3.77 -3.47 -6.92
N TYR A 81 -2.82 -2.87 -7.64
CA TYR A 81 -3.07 -1.73 -8.54
C TYR A 81 -4.14 -1.99 -9.63
N PRO A 82 -4.17 -3.14 -10.34
CA PRO A 82 -5.16 -3.36 -11.38
C PRO A 82 -6.61 -3.24 -10.88
N PHE A 83 -6.87 -3.67 -9.63
CA PHE A 83 -8.18 -3.53 -9.00
C PHE A 83 -8.38 -2.11 -8.43
N HIS A 84 -7.35 -1.52 -7.83
CA HIS A 84 -7.39 -0.13 -7.33
C HIS A 84 -7.77 0.86 -8.41
N LEU A 85 -7.24 0.68 -9.62
CA LEU A 85 -7.55 1.50 -10.78
C LEU A 85 -9.05 1.47 -11.12
N GLN A 86 -9.71 0.31 -10.96
CA GLN A 86 -11.13 0.13 -11.28
C GLN A 86 -12.03 0.77 -10.22
N ILE A 87 -11.70 0.60 -8.93
CA ILE A 87 -12.47 1.24 -7.84
C ILE A 87 -12.26 2.75 -7.77
N ALA A 88 -11.18 3.27 -8.37
CA ALA A 88 -10.92 4.70 -8.51
C ALA A 88 -11.62 5.32 -9.72
N THR A 89 -12.43 4.59 -10.49
CA THR A 89 -13.20 5.17 -11.59
C THR A 89 -14.43 5.92 -11.08
N LYS A 90 -14.84 6.99 -11.79
CA LYS A 90 -16.07 7.72 -11.48
C LYS A 90 -17.30 6.81 -11.59
N ASP A 91 -17.32 5.92 -12.57
CA ASP A 91 -18.42 4.97 -12.81
C ASP A 91 -18.62 4.05 -11.60
N PHE A 92 -17.54 3.43 -11.10
CA PHE A 92 -17.61 2.58 -9.92
C PHE A 92 -18.07 3.35 -8.69
N LEU A 93 -17.45 4.51 -8.41
CA LEU A 93 -17.75 5.29 -7.20
C LEU A 93 -19.19 5.79 -7.20
N ASN A 94 -19.69 6.24 -8.36
CA ASN A 94 -21.08 6.67 -8.51
C ASN A 94 -22.07 5.52 -8.36
N GLU A 95 -21.77 4.34 -8.93
CA GLU A 95 -22.61 3.15 -8.73
C GLU A 95 -22.62 2.74 -7.26
N LEU A 96 -21.46 2.73 -6.59
CA LEU A 96 -21.33 2.36 -5.18
C LEU A 96 -22.21 3.23 -4.26
N VAL A 97 -22.27 4.55 -4.51
CA VAL A 97 -23.07 5.49 -3.71
C VAL A 97 -24.47 5.75 -4.28
N ARG A 98 -24.91 5.03 -5.32
CA ARG A 98 -26.15 5.35 -6.06
C ARG A 98 -27.41 5.39 -5.21
N ARG A 99 -27.48 4.63 -4.12
CA ARG A 99 -28.62 4.62 -3.18
C ARG A 99 -28.53 5.67 -2.06
N PHE A 100 -27.51 6.52 -2.07
CA PHE A 100 -27.37 7.56 -1.06
C PHE A 100 -28.44 8.64 -1.30
N PRO A 101 -29.21 9.04 -0.26
CA PRO A 101 -30.14 10.16 -0.37
C PRO A 101 -29.39 11.46 -0.63
N GLU A 102 -30.12 12.47 -1.11
CA GLU A 102 -29.54 13.80 -1.35
C GLU A 102 -28.98 14.41 -0.07
N ARG A 103 -29.67 14.21 1.05
CA ARG A 103 -29.24 14.65 2.38
C ARG A 103 -29.00 13.45 3.30
N PRO A 104 -27.94 13.47 4.12
CA PRO A 104 -27.62 12.37 5.02
C PRO A 104 -28.77 12.13 6.02
N PRO A 105 -29.19 10.87 6.23
CA PRO A 105 -30.18 10.54 7.25
C PRO A 105 -29.56 10.71 8.66
N PRO A 106 -30.38 10.98 9.70
CA PRO A 106 -29.89 11.06 11.08
C PRO A 106 -29.18 9.78 11.55
N PHE A 107 -29.66 8.64 11.07
CA PHE A 107 -29.10 7.31 11.35
C PHE A 107 -28.82 6.59 10.03
N PRO A 108 -27.59 6.67 9.50
CA PRO A 108 -27.17 5.90 8.32
C PRO A 108 -27.35 4.41 8.54
N GLY A 109 -27.98 3.73 7.58
CA GLY A 109 -28.11 2.27 7.61
C GLY A 109 -26.75 1.56 7.56
N PRO A 110 -26.72 0.23 7.80
CA PRO A 110 -25.47 -0.55 7.86
C PRO A 110 -24.68 -0.52 6.54
N VAL A 111 -25.36 -0.62 5.40
CA VAL A 111 -24.73 -0.59 4.06
C VAL A 111 -24.08 0.77 3.79
N MET A 112 -24.82 1.86 4.02
CA MET A 112 -24.31 3.23 3.85
C MET A 112 -23.13 3.52 4.75
N SER A 113 -23.25 3.15 6.04
CA SER A 113 -22.16 3.29 7.02
C SER A 113 -20.91 2.55 6.55
N ARG A 114 -21.07 1.32 6.06
CA ARG A 114 -19.95 0.51 5.58
C ARG A 114 -19.31 1.10 4.32
N ILE A 115 -20.09 1.64 3.39
CA ILE A 115 -19.55 2.31 2.19
C ILE A 115 -18.74 3.56 2.59
N LEU A 116 -19.25 4.37 3.52
CA LEU A 116 -18.53 5.54 4.03
C LEU A 116 -17.20 5.13 4.69
N GLU A 117 -17.21 4.07 5.50
CA GLU A 117 -16.00 3.51 6.12
C GLU A 117 -14.98 3.05 5.08
N LEU A 118 -15.42 2.38 4.01
CA LEU A 118 -14.52 1.94 2.94
C LEU A 118 -13.91 3.12 2.18
N ILE A 119 -14.72 4.09 1.75
CA ILE A 119 -14.23 5.27 1.04
C ILE A 119 -13.22 6.05 1.90
N HIS A 120 -13.52 6.21 3.20
CA HIS A 120 -12.59 6.86 4.12
C HIS A 120 -11.30 6.03 4.29
N GLY A 121 -11.42 4.72 4.49
CA GLY A 121 -10.27 3.82 4.59
C GLY A 121 -9.39 3.83 3.34
N TRP A 122 -9.97 3.92 2.14
CA TRP A 122 -9.20 4.04 0.90
C TRP A 122 -8.52 5.40 0.77
N LYS A 123 -9.17 6.48 1.20
CA LYS A 123 -8.58 7.82 1.23
C LYS A 123 -7.39 7.90 2.17
N GLU A 124 -7.47 7.30 3.37
CA GLU A 124 -6.37 7.33 4.36
C GLU A 124 -5.30 6.27 4.09
N GLY A 125 -5.65 5.14 3.48
CA GLY A 125 -4.73 4.05 3.14
C GLY A 125 -4.17 4.20 1.73
N ILE A 126 -4.80 3.54 0.75
CA ILE A 126 -4.24 3.43 -0.62
C ILE A 126 -3.99 4.79 -1.30
N CYS A 127 -4.74 5.85 -1.00
CA CYS A 127 -4.49 7.17 -1.59
C CYS A 127 -3.30 7.92 -0.96
N VAL A 128 -2.74 7.42 0.14
CA VAL A 128 -1.57 7.99 0.83
C VAL A 128 -0.35 7.09 0.63
N GLU A 129 -0.54 5.78 0.85
CA GLU A 129 0.53 4.78 0.93
C GLU A 129 0.92 4.21 -0.45
N SER A 130 0.01 4.19 -1.42
CA SER A 130 0.27 3.59 -2.72
C SER A 130 1.25 4.42 -3.56
N ARG A 131 2.16 3.74 -4.27
CA ARG A 131 3.04 4.39 -5.25
C ARG A 131 2.27 5.01 -6.42
N TRP A 132 1.08 4.49 -6.72
CA TRP A 132 0.21 4.95 -7.81
C TRP A 132 -0.94 5.85 -7.32
N LYS A 133 -0.76 6.51 -6.16
CA LYS A 133 -1.79 7.37 -5.54
C LYS A 133 -2.35 8.47 -6.44
N GLU A 134 -1.60 8.93 -7.44
CA GLU A 134 -2.07 9.95 -8.38
C GLU A 134 -3.24 9.49 -9.25
N ASP A 135 -3.30 8.19 -9.55
CA ASP A 135 -4.40 7.59 -10.32
C ASP A 135 -5.67 7.39 -9.46
N LEU A 136 -5.57 7.57 -8.15
CA LEU A 136 -6.66 7.38 -7.18
C LEU A 136 -7.39 8.69 -6.83
N GLY A 137 -7.19 9.74 -7.65
CA GLY A 137 -7.76 11.08 -7.44
C GLY A 137 -9.28 11.09 -7.18
N ASN A 138 -10.05 10.34 -7.96
CA ASN A 138 -11.52 10.34 -7.83
C ASN A 138 -12.01 9.82 -6.46
N ILE A 139 -11.24 8.97 -5.77
CA ILE A 139 -11.59 8.51 -4.42
C ILE A 139 -11.52 9.70 -3.45
N ARG A 140 -10.46 10.51 -3.55
CA ARG A 140 -10.29 11.74 -2.77
C ARG A 140 -11.43 12.73 -3.05
N ASP A 141 -11.80 12.88 -4.32
CA ASP A 141 -12.88 13.79 -4.72
C ASP A 141 -14.26 13.29 -4.26
N MET A 142 -14.53 11.98 -4.33
CA MET A 142 -15.77 11.40 -3.80
C MET A 142 -15.87 11.59 -2.28
N HIS A 143 -14.76 11.37 -1.55
CA HIS A 143 -14.71 11.62 -0.11
C HIS A 143 -15.01 13.09 0.23
N ARG A 144 -14.38 14.04 -0.48
CA ARG A 144 -14.65 15.49 -0.34
C ARG A 144 -16.10 15.83 -0.66
N LEU A 145 -16.64 15.28 -1.74
CA LEU A 145 -18.03 15.52 -2.18
C LEU A 145 -19.04 15.05 -1.13
N LEU A 146 -18.87 13.84 -0.59
CA LEU A 146 -19.74 13.31 0.46
C LEU A 146 -19.62 14.13 1.74
N THR A 147 -18.42 14.58 2.10
CA THR A 147 -18.20 15.49 3.22
C THR A 147 -18.95 16.81 3.02
N PHE A 148 -18.86 17.40 1.82
CA PHE A 148 -19.57 18.62 1.45
C PHE A 148 -21.10 18.46 1.51
N LYS A 149 -21.62 17.29 1.10
CA LYS A 149 -23.04 16.93 1.24
C LYS A 149 -23.48 16.70 2.70
N GLY A 150 -22.56 16.75 3.66
CA GLY A 150 -22.83 16.61 5.09
C GLY A 150 -22.76 15.17 5.62
N TYR A 151 -22.34 14.20 4.81
CA TYR A 151 -22.07 12.85 5.30
C TYR A 151 -20.89 12.86 6.28
N ARG A 152 -21.06 12.17 7.40
CA ARG A 152 -20.03 12.05 8.44
C ARG A 152 -19.27 10.74 8.26
N PHE A 153 -17.95 10.85 8.15
CA PHE A 153 -17.05 9.71 8.21
C PHE A 153 -16.70 9.46 9.67
N ARG A 154 -16.92 8.24 10.15
CA ARG A 154 -16.42 7.85 11.47
C ARG A 154 -14.91 7.80 11.42
N GLU A 155 -14.27 8.31 12.48
CA GLU A 155 -12.85 8.04 12.72
C GLU A 155 -12.71 6.52 12.85
N LEU A 156 -12.06 5.92 11.86
CA LEU A 156 -11.58 4.56 12.01
C LEU A 156 -10.56 4.61 13.16
N PRO A 157 -10.66 3.76 14.20
CA PRO A 157 -9.57 3.64 15.15
C PRO A 157 -8.31 3.45 14.32
N ARG A 158 -7.32 4.31 14.55
CA ARG A 158 -6.07 4.38 13.78
C ARG A 158 -5.68 2.95 13.50
N ARG A 159 -5.88 2.51 12.26
CA ARG A 159 -5.74 1.10 11.91
C ARG A 159 -4.30 0.81 12.29
N ASP A 160 -4.08 0.00 13.33
CA ASP A 160 -2.73 -0.18 13.86
C ASP A 160 -1.85 -0.48 12.66
N ALA A 161 -0.84 0.36 12.43
CA ALA A 161 0.13 0.19 11.36
C ALA A 161 0.75 -1.22 11.38
N ALA A 162 0.54 -1.96 12.47
CA ALA A 162 0.78 -3.37 12.71
C ALA A 162 0.22 -4.37 11.67
N GLN A 163 -0.81 -4.05 10.87
CA GLN A 163 -1.22 -4.93 9.75
C GLN A 163 -0.64 -4.55 8.39
N ALA A 164 0.10 -3.44 8.29
CA ALA A 164 1.00 -3.23 7.17
C ALA A 164 2.21 -4.15 7.40
N THR A 165 2.07 -5.41 7.04
CA THR A 165 3.24 -6.27 6.80
C THR A 165 4.07 -5.51 5.78
N MET A 166 5.14 -4.83 6.20
CA MET A 166 6.08 -4.18 5.30
C MET A 166 6.72 -5.29 4.47
N MET A 167 6.09 -5.56 3.35
CA MET A 167 6.50 -6.61 2.44
C MET A 167 7.54 -5.98 1.54
N ILE A 168 8.79 -5.98 2.00
CA ILE A 168 9.93 -5.52 1.20
C ILE A 168 9.92 -6.23 -0.16
N LYS A 169 10.21 -5.50 -1.24
CA LYS A 169 10.18 -6.00 -2.63
C LYS A 169 11.55 -5.86 -3.28
N SER A 170 11.99 -6.89 -4.01
CA SER A 170 13.25 -6.83 -4.75
C SER A 170 13.15 -5.87 -5.94
N ALA A 171 14.29 -5.51 -6.53
CA ALA A 171 14.31 -4.67 -7.72
C ALA A 171 13.51 -5.29 -8.88
N ASP A 172 13.67 -6.59 -9.12
CA ASP A 172 12.94 -7.33 -10.17
C ASP A 172 11.45 -7.47 -9.87
N GLU A 173 11.07 -7.67 -8.60
CA GLU A 173 9.67 -7.69 -8.20
C GLU A 173 9.02 -6.31 -8.45
N LEU A 174 9.72 -5.24 -8.11
CA LEU A 174 9.24 -3.87 -8.24
C LEU A 174 9.17 -3.42 -9.71
N GLU A 175 10.10 -3.87 -10.56
CA GLU A 175 10.04 -3.71 -12.01
C GLU A 175 8.83 -4.43 -12.61
N ASN A 176 8.62 -5.69 -12.24
CA ASN A 176 7.49 -6.46 -12.75
C ASN A 176 6.16 -5.85 -12.32
N GLU A 177 6.05 -5.39 -11.08
CA GLU A 177 4.86 -4.66 -10.61
C GLU A 177 4.62 -3.37 -11.39
N ASP A 178 5.65 -2.59 -11.70
CA ASP A 178 5.49 -1.37 -12.47
C ASP A 178 5.05 -1.68 -13.91
N ARG A 179 5.65 -2.70 -14.53
CA ARG A 179 5.24 -3.18 -15.86
C ARG A 179 3.79 -3.65 -15.87
N GLU A 180 3.36 -4.40 -14.85
CA GLU A 180 1.97 -4.85 -14.72
C GLU A 180 1.01 -3.68 -14.50
N ALA A 181 1.41 -2.70 -13.70
CA ALA A 181 0.63 -1.48 -13.49
C ALA A 181 0.49 -0.67 -14.77
N GLN A 182 1.58 -0.48 -15.52
CA GLN A 182 1.58 0.16 -16.81
C GLN A 182 0.67 -0.58 -17.81
N GLN A 183 0.73 -1.91 -17.87
CA GLN A 183 -0.14 -2.73 -18.72
C GLN A 183 -1.63 -2.56 -18.36
N ALA A 184 -1.98 -2.59 -17.07
CA ALA A 184 -3.36 -2.38 -16.61
C ALA A 184 -3.85 -0.96 -16.93
N LYS A 185 -2.99 0.05 -16.75
CA LYS A 185 -3.27 1.45 -17.09
C LYS A 185 -3.50 1.60 -18.59
N LEU A 186 -2.64 1.00 -19.41
CA LEU A 186 -2.76 1.00 -20.87
C LEU A 186 -4.12 0.45 -21.31
N GLN A 187 -4.49 -0.70 -20.77
CA GLN A 187 -5.75 -1.36 -21.11
C GLN A 187 -6.95 -0.46 -20.79
N GLU A 188 -6.97 0.20 -19.62
CA GLU A 188 -8.06 1.10 -19.25
C GLU A 188 -8.09 2.35 -20.13
N LEU A 189 -6.94 2.93 -20.50
CA LEU A 189 -6.88 4.09 -21.39
C LEU A 189 -7.43 3.78 -22.78
N ILE A 190 -7.01 2.65 -23.38
CA ILE A 190 -7.52 2.17 -24.68
C ILE A 190 -9.03 1.95 -24.60
N ARG A 191 -9.52 1.37 -23.50
CA ARG A 191 -10.94 1.08 -23.31
C ARG A 191 -11.80 2.34 -23.16
N ARG A 192 -11.30 3.38 -22.49
CA ARG A 192 -12.02 4.68 -22.39
C ARG A 192 -12.09 5.39 -23.74
N GLY A 193 -11.03 5.30 -24.54
CA GLY A 193 -11.02 5.76 -25.93
C GLY A 193 -11.20 7.27 -26.11
N THR A 194 -11.08 8.08 -25.04
CA THR A 194 -11.14 9.54 -25.18
C THR A 194 -9.88 10.05 -25.88
N PRO A 195 -9.92 11.18 -26.60
CA PRO A 195 -8.73 11.71 -27.30
C PRO A 195 -7.52 11.91 -26.37
N ARG A 196 -7.77 12.35 -25.13
CA ARG A 196 -6.73 12.52 -24.09
C ARG A 196 -6.20 11.18 -23.60
N ASP A 197 -7.08 10.20 -23.39
CA ASP A 197 -6.67 8.86 -22.94
C ASP A 197 -5.89 8.12 -24.02
N LEU A 198 -6.28 8.25 -25.29
CA LEU A 198 -5.56 7.64 -26.41
C LEU A 198 -4.16 8.24 -26.59
N ALA A 199 -4.00 9.55 -26.41
CA ALA A 199 -2.69 10.20 -26.42
C ALA A 199 -1.79 9.66 -25.29
N ALA A 200 -2.33 9.56 -24.07
CA ALA A 200 -1.61 8.96 -22.94
C ALA A 200 -1.29 7.47 -23.16
N ALA A 201 -2.21 6.72 -23.80
CA ALA A 201 -1.98 5.32 -24.15
C ALA A 201 -0.84 5.17 -25.15
N GLN A 202 -0.75 6.04 -26.16
CA GLN A 202 0.34 6.03 -27.14
C GLN A 202 1.70 6.32 -26.49
N GLU A 203 1.76 7.28 -25.57
CA GLU A 203 2.97 7.57 -24.80
C GLU A 203 3.39 6.36 -23.95
N LEU A 204 2.44 5.74 -23.26
CA LEU A 204 2.70 4.58 -22.41
C LEU A 204 3.04 3.30 -23.21
N MET A 205 2.50 3.13 -24.42
CA MET A 205 2.96 2.09 -25.35
C MET A 205 4.42 2.30 -25.76
N LYS A 206 4.82 3.56 -26.00
CA LYS A 206 6.19 3.89 -26.38
C LYS A 206 7.18 3.59 -25.23
N THR A 207 6.80 3.85 -23.98
CA THR A 207 7.62 3.49 -22.81
C THR A 207 7.71 1.97 -22.64
N LEU A 208 6.61 1.24 -22.75
CA LEU A 208 6.58 -0.23 -22.66
C LEU A 208 7.37 -0.91 -23.80
N ALA A 209 7.43 -0.29 -24.98
CA ALA A 209 8.22 -0.78 -26.11
C ALA A 209 9.73 -0.51 -25.96
N GLY A 210 10.19 0.11 -24.86
CA GLY A 210 11.60 0.34 -24.58
C GLY A 210 12.21 1.51 -25.37
N ALA A 211 11.40 2.41 -25.92
CA ALA A 211 11.90 3.51 -26.74
C ALA A 211 12.72 4.56 -25.94
N ASN A 212 12.59 4.60 -24.61
CA ASN A 212 13.34 5.47 -23.71
C ASN A 212 13.90 4.65 -22.53
N PRO A 213 15.05 3.96 -22.68
CA PRO A 213 15.67 3.18 -21.60
C PRO A 213 16.13 4.05 -20.41
N ASP A 214 16.52 5.30 -20.67
CA ASP A 214 16.98 6.24 -19.63
C ASP A 214 15.86 6.74 -18.71
N ALA A 215 14.60 6.58 -19.12
CA ALA A 215 13.44 6.93 -18.28
C ALA A 215 13.03 5.79 -17.33
N LYS A 216 13.70 4.64 -17.40
CA LYS A 216 13.43 3.52 -16.50
C LYS A 216 13.79 3.93 -15.07
N PRO A 217 12.86 3.82 -14.09
CA PRO A 217 13.17 4.14 -12.72
C PRO A 217 14.32 3.26 -12.19
N ASP A 218 15.18 3.84 -11.37
CA ASP A 218 16.22 3.08 -10.68
C ASP A 218 15.58 2.21 -9.59
N TYR A 219 15.29 0.97 -9.95
CA TYR A 219 14.66 -0.01 -9.08
C TYR A 219 15.60 -0.52 -7.98
N ARG A 220 16.90 -0.47 -8.22
CA ARG A 220 17.93 -0.83 -7.24
C ARG A 220 17.98 0.21 -6.12
N ASN A 221 18.02 1.49 -6.45
CA ASN A 221 18.01 2.53 -5.42
C ASN A 221 16.70 2.53 -4.60
N GLN A 222 15.57 2.19 -5.24
CA GLN A 222 14.30 2.00 -4.55
C GLN A 222 14.32 0.82 -3.56
N SER A 223 14.88 -0.33 -3.93
CA SER A 223 15.01 -1.48 -3.01
C SER A 223 15.95 -1.17 -1.84
N LEU A 224 17.03 -0.43 -2.07
CA LEU A 224 17.92 0.06 -1.01
C LEU A 224 17.22 1.05 -0.06
N THR A 225 16.33 1.90 -0.59
CA THR A 225 15.52 2.81 0.24
C THR A 225 14.55 2.03 1.13
N GLU A 226 13.93 0.96 0.62
CA GLU A 226 13.09 0.06 1.43
C GLU A 226 13.92 -0.68 2.50
N LEU A 227 15.15 -1.08 2.17
CA LEU A 227 16.09 -1.66 3.13
C LEU A 227 16.44 -0.67 4.25
N ALA A 228 16.69 0.59 3.92
CA ALA A 228 16.97 1.64 4.90
C ALA A 228 15.80 1.87 5.86
N LYS A 229 14.55 1.80 5.38
CA LYS A 229 13.36 1.82 6.25
C LYS A 229 13.36 0.64 7.21
N LEU A 230 13.73 -0.55 6.75
CA LEU A 230 13.82 -1.74 7.61
C LEU A 230 14.93 -1.59 8.67
N GLN A 231 16.09 -1.03 8.29
CA GLN A 231 17.16 -0.71 9.24
C GLN A 231 16.71 0.30 10.29
N SER A 232 15.92 1.32 9.92
CA SER A 232 15.35 2.26 10.91
C SER A 232 14.47 1.56 11.96
N LYS A 233 13.78 0.47 11.58
CA LYS A 233 13.00 -0.37 12.52
C LYS A 233 13.89 -1.19 13.44
N VAL A 234 15.05 -1.64 12.96
CA VAL A 234 16.07 -2.30 13.80
C VAL A 234 16.58 -1.33 14.86
N VAL A 235 16.91 -0.09 14.46
CA VAL A 235 17.34 0.97 15.39
C VAL A 235 16.27 1.21 16.45
N LEU A 236 15.02 1.40 16.02
CA LEU A 236 13.89 1.62 16.94
C LEU A 236 13.72 0.45 17.92
N LEU A 237 13.81 -0.81 17.48
CA LEU A 237 13.68 -1.95 18.38
C LEU A 237 14.81 -1.97 19.43
N ASN A 238 16.04 -1.69 19.01
CA ASN A 238 17.17 -1.62 19.95
C ASN A 238 17.01 -0.47 20.94
N GLU A 239 16.61 0.73 20.47
CA GLU A 239 16.34 1.89 21.34
C GLU A 239 15.23 1.60 22.35
N LEU A 240 14.15 0.94 21.93
CA LEU A 240 13.10 0.51 22.84
C LEU A 240 13.66 -0.46 23.89
N LEU A 241 14.46 -1.45 23.47
CA LEU A 241 15.07 -2.45 24.36
C LEU A 241 16.11 -1.86 25.32
N ASP A 242 16.84 -0.82 24.90
CA ASP A 242 17.84 -0.11 25.72
C ASP A 242 17.18 0.77 26.79
N ASN A 243 15.99 1.31 26.50
CA ASN A 243 15.24 2.18 27.40
C ASN A 243 14.22 1.42 28.29
N VAL A 244 14.32 0.10 28.36
CA VAL A 244 13.46 -0.71 29.25
C VAL A 244 13.70 -0.30 30.69
N ASP A 245 12.64 0.22 31.33
CA ASP A 245 12.69 0.67 32.72
C ASP A 245 12.71 -0.54 33.67
N ALA A 246 13.93 -0.99 33.99
CA ALA A 246 14.17 -2.13 34.87
C ALA A 246 13.61 -1.91 36.29
N GLU A 247 13.48 -0.65 36.74
CA GLU A 247 12.99 -0.29 38.08
C GLU A 247 11.46 -0.38 38.20
N ARG A 248 10.73 -0.20 37.08
CA ARG A 248 9.26 -0.26 37.04
C ARG A 248 8.68 -1.61 36.57
N SER A 249 9.53 -2.57 36.20
CA SER A 249 9.11 -3.86 35.63
C SER A 249 8.21 -3.69 34.41
N GLU A 250 8.68 -2.96 33.39
CA GLU A 250 8.06 -3.07 32.07
C GLU A 250 8.16 -4.51 31.58
N ARG A 251 7.00 -5.12 31.33
CA ARG A 251 6.89 -6.51 30.86
C ARG A 251 6.37 -6.51 29.44
N PHE A 252 6.90 -7.44 28.65
CA PHE A 252 6.37 -7.78 27.34
C PHE A 252 4.86 -7.99 27.39
N ALA A 253 4.14 -7.31 26.50
CA ALA A 253 2.72 -7.52 26.25
C ALA A 253 2.49 -7.76 24.76
N LYS A 254 1.74 -8.82 24.43
CA LYS A 254 1.40 -9.11 23.04
C LYS A 254 0.65 -7.93 22.42
N GLY A 255 1.14 -7.43 21.29
CA GLY A 255 0.63 -6.24 20.63
C GLY A 255 1.17 -4.90 21.13
N ASP A 256 2.15 -4.88 22.05
CA ASP A 256 2.87 -3.66 22.41
C ASP A 256 3.82 -3.18 21.30
N ALA A 257 4.47 -2.03 21.50
CA ALA A 257 5.39 -1.45 20.52
C ALA A 257 6.56 -2.40 20.18
N TYR A 258 7.06 -3.17 21.15
CA TYR A 258 8.15 -4.13 20.94
C TYR A 258 7.70 -5.28 20.04
N ASP A 259 6.56 -5.90 20.34
CA ASP A 259 5.97 -7.00 19.56
C ASP A 259 5.65 -6.56 18.13
N GLN A 260 5.14 -5.34 17.95
CA GLN A 260 4.83 -4.78 16.64
C GLN A 260 6.09 -4.61 15.78
N VAL A 261 7.13 -3.97 16.30
CA VAL A 261 8.38 -3.76 15.54
C VAL A 261 9.09 -5.11 15.30
N ALA A 262 9.15 -5.99 16.30
CA ALA A 262 9.73 -7.31 16.15
C ALA A 262 8.98 -8.19 15.14
N SER A 263 7.64 -8.10 15.08
CA SER A 263 6.83 -8.82 14.09
C SER A 263 7.19 -8.39 12.67
N VAL A 264 7.37 -7.09 12.42
CA VAL A 264 7.80 -6.56 11.12
C VAL A 264 9.17 -7.15 10.72
N LEU A 265 10.15 -7.13 11.64
CA LEU A 265 11.48 -7.67 11.38
C LEU A 265 11.47 -9.20 11.14
N LYS A 266 10.68 -9.95 11.91
CA LYS A 266 10.49 -11.41 11.73
C LYS A 266 9.93 -11.73 10.34
N ASN A 267 8.96 -10.95 9.87
CA ASN A 267 8.33 -11.13 8.56
C ASN A 267 9.25 -10.72 7.39
N ALA A 268 10.15 -9.76 7.60
CA ALA A 268 11.11 -9.32 6.59
C ALA A 268 12.30 -10.27 6.41
N ARG A 269 12.73 -10.97 7.48
CA ARG A 269 13.87 -11.89 7.48
C ARG A 269 13.90 -12.92 6.33
N PRO A 270 12.85 -13.73 6.08
CA PRO A 270 12.90 -14.74 5.01
C PRO A 270 13.06 -14.11 3.62
N LYS A 271 12.50 -12.92 3.40
CA LYS A 271 12.67 -12.20 2.13
C LYS A 271 14.08 -11.67 1.94
N LEU A 272 14.67 -11.11 3.01
CA LEU A 272 16.04 -10.62 2.95
C LEU A 272 17.05 -11.76 2.71
N GLN A 273 16.81 -12.95 3.30
CA GLN A 273 17.60 -14.15 3.00
C GLN A 273 17.52 -14.54 1.52
N LYS A 274 16.34 -14.44 0.91
CA LYS A 274 16.18 -14.65 -0.53
C LYS A 274 16.96 -13.61 -1.34
N TRP A 275 16.90 -12.33 -0.96
CA TRP A 275 17.66 -11.27 -1.66
C TRP A 275 19.17 -11.50 -1.58
N VAL A 276 19.68 -11.98 -0.45
CA VAL A 276 21.10 -12.38 -0.34
C VAL A 276 21.42 -13.48 -1.35
N SER A 277 20.60 -14.53 -1.41
CA SER A 277 20.80 -15.63 -2.38
C SER A 277 20.72 -15.18 -3.83
N ASP A 278 19.79 -14.27 -4.17
CA ASP A 278 19.62 -13.75 -5.54
C ASP A 278 20.77 -12.76 -5.89
N ALA A 279 21.25 -11.97 -4.92
CA ALA A 279 22.36 -11.03 -5.11
C ALA A 279 23.72 -11.72 -5.22
N GLU A 280 23.91 -12.90 -4.62
CA GLU A 280 25.10 -13.73 -4.81
C GLU A 280 25.33 -14.09 -6.29
N THR A 281 24.26 -14.25 -7.06
CA THR A 281 24.33 -14.57 -8.50
C THR A 281 24.39 -13.34 -9.38
N ASP A 282 23.60 -12.31 -9.07
CA ASP A 282 23.31 -11.22 -10.02
C ASP A 282 23.80 -9.83 -9.60
N ASP A 283 24.13 -9.60 -8.31
CA ASP A 283 24.45 -8.26 -7.80
C ASP A 283 25.39 -8.26 -6.56
N SER A 284 26.68 -8.45 -6.84
CA SER A 284 27.75 -8.46 -5.83
C SER A 284 27.89 -7.15 -5.03
N GLU A 285 27.46 -6.01 -5.58
CA GLU A 285 27.56 -4.72 -4.91
C GLU A 285 26.51 -4.55 -3.81
N SER A 286 25.26 -4.96 -4.07
CA SER A 286 24.18 -4.90 -3.07
C SER A 286 24.28 -6.01 -2.02
N LEU A 287 24.98 -7.11 -2.33
CA LEU A 287 25.11 -8.28 -1.45
C LEU A 287 25.60 -7.92 -0.04
N ASN A 288 26.65 -7.10 0.05
CA ASN A 288 27.20 -6.68 1.34
C ASN A 288 26.17 -5.91 2.19
N ALA A 289 25.38 -5.04 1.56
CA ALA A 289 24.33 -4.29 2.25
C ALA A 289 23.21 -5.22 2.74
N PHE A 290 22.82 -6.22 1.95
CA PHE A 290 21.82 -7.21 2.35
C PHE A 290 22.28 -8.10 3.49
N LEU A 291 23.53 -8.58 3.45
CA LEU A 291 24.14 -9.36 4.53
C LEU A 291 24.19 -8.56 5.84
N GLN A 292 24.69 -7.32 5.79
CA GLN A 292 24.75 -6.45 6.95
C GLN A 292 23.37 -6.22 7.57
N ALA A 293 22.36 -5.94 6.74
CA ALA A 293 20.99 -5.78 7.22
C ALA A 293 20.42 -7.09 7.81
N ASN A 294 20.80 -8.25 7.27
CA ASN A 294 20.38 -9.56 7.78
C ASN A 294 20.92 -9.79 9.19
N ASP A 295 22.20 -9.53 9.38
CA ASP A 295 22.88 -9.67 10.68
C ASP A 295 22.29 -8.70 11.71
N GLN A 296 22.04 -7.45 11.33
CA GLN A 296 21.38 -6.45 12.17
C GLN A 296 19.99 -6.90 12.63
N ILE A 297 19.18 -7.44 11.72
CA ILE A 297 17.85 -7.97 12.04
C ILE A 297 17.94 -9.17 12.99
N ASN A 298 18.82 -10.13 12.70
CA ASN A 298 19.00 -11.31 13.55
C ASN A 298 19.44 -10.92 14.96
N THR A 299 20.36 -9.95 15.06
CA THR A 299 20.87 -9.45 16.33
C THR A 299 19.78 -8.76 17.16
N ALA A 300 18.99 -7.88 16.55
CA ALA A 300 17.89 -7.21 17.25
C ALA A 300 16.75 -8.17 17.64
N LEU A 301 16.47 -9.17 16.80
CA LEU A 301 15.50 -10.22 17.14
C LEU A 301 15.99 -11.11 18.28
N ALA A 302 17.28 -11.44 18.34
CA ALA A 302 17.86 -12.19 19.45
C ALA A 302 17.76 -11.42 20.77
N ARG A 303 18.02 -10.09 20.75
CA ARG A 303 17.80 -9.21 21.91
C ARG A 303 16.33 -9.21 22.35
N PHE A 304 15.40 -9.09 21.41
CA PHE A 304 13.98 -9.14 21.73
C PHE A 304 13.55 -10.51 22.32
N GLU A 305 14.10 -11.62 21.82
CA GLU A 305 13.85 -12.95 22.40
C GLU A 305 14.42 -13.12 23.82
N ALA A 306 15.57 -12.51 24.12
CA ALA A 306 16.11 -12.45 25.48
C ALA A 306 15.22 -11.63 26.41
N PHE A 307 14.73 -10.48 25.95
CA PHE A 307 13.76 -9.65 26.67
C PHE A 307 12.45 -10.41 26.97
N GLN A 308 11.93 -11.16 25.99
CA GLN A 308 10.74 -12.02 26.20
C GLN A 308 10.93 -13.08 27.28
N LYS A 309 12.17 -13.56 27.47
CA LYS A 309 12.52 -14.54 28.50
C LYS A 309 12.81 -13.89 29.86
N GLY A 310 12.87 -12.57 29.95
CA GLY A 310 13.21 -11.83 31.17
C GLY A 310 14.71 -11.79 31.47
N ASP A 311 15.56 -12.08 30.48
CA ASP A 311 17.02 -12.10 30.62
C ASP A 311 17.62 -10.76 30.17
N TYR A 312 17.57 -9.77 31.06
CA TYR A 312 18.00 -8.40 30.77
C TYR A 312 19.53 -8.27 30.61
N ASP A 313 20.32 -9.13 31.25
CA ASP A 313 21.77 -9.19 31.07
C ASP A 313 22.14 -9.70 29.67
N ALA A 314 21.39 -10.70 29.16
CA ALA A 314 21.53 -11.16 27.79
C ALA A 314 21.16 -10.06 26.77
N VAL A 315 20.13 -9.25 27.03
CA VAL A 315 19.78 -8.09 26.19
C VAL A 315 20.94 -7.10 26.10
N ALA A 316 21.57 -6.76 27.23
CA ALA A 316 22.69 -5.81 27.27
C ALA A 316 23.99 -6.36 26.64
N SER A 317 24.21 -7.67 26.70
CA SER A 317 25.43 -8.31 26.18
C SER A 317 25.45 -8.52 24.67
N ILE A 318 24.29 -8.62 24.01
CA ILE A 318 24.21 -8.76 22.56
C ILE A 318 24.52 -7.39 21.93
N PRO A 319 25.56 -7.25 21.09
CA PRO A 319 25.98 -5.95 20.57
C PRO A 319 24.88 -5.28 19.73
N THR A 320 24.57 -4.02 19.99
CA THR A 320 23.80 -3.20 19.05
C THR A 320 24.74 -2.88 17.88
N THR A 321 24.60 -3.57 16.74
CA THR A 321 25.46 -3.36 15.56
C THR A 321 25.07 -2.07 14.83
N ILE A 322 25.16 -0.96 15.54
CA ILE A 322 25.18 0.41 15.04
C ILE A 322 26.54 0.93 15.49
N GLY A 323 27.38 1.33 14.52
CA GLY A 323 28.78 1.71 14.70
C GLY A 323 29.08 2.34 16.06
N SER A 324 29.55 1.50 16.98
CA SER A 324 30.05 1.89 18.29
C SER A 324 31.54 1.59 18.30
N THR A 325 32.29 2.36 17.51
CA THR A 325 33.72 2.51 17.75
C THR A 325 33.91 3.46 18.92
N SER A 326 33.83 2.91 20.14
CA SER A 326 34.35 3.53 21.37
C SER A 326 34.48 2.43 22.43
N GLY A 327 35.65 1.97 22.86
CA GLY A 327 37.03 2.29 22.53
C GLY A 327 37.93 1.31 23.29
N GLY A 328 39.02 0.86 22.66
CA GLY A 328 39.96 -0.10 23.25
C GLY A 328 41.12 -0.48 22.33
N SER A 329 41.94 0.52 21.96
CA SER A 329 43.36 0.46 21.53
C SER A 329 43.80 -0.55 20.45
N GLY A 330 44.10 -0.03 19.25
CA GLY A 330 44.92 -0.70 18.23
C GLY A 330 44.79 -0.04 16.85
N GLU A 331 45.90 0.50 16.35
CA GLU A 331 46.08 1.36 15.17
C GLU A 331 45.86 0.66 13.79
N PRO A 332 46.02 1.34 12.63
CA PRO A 332 44.95 1.79 11.74
C PRO A 332 44.79 0.91 10.46
N SER A 333 43.59 0.80 9.91
CA SER A 333 43.38 0.43 8.50
C SER A 333 42.04 0.97 8.00
N GLY A 334 42.09 1.63 6.84
CA GLY A 334 41.03 2.47 6.31
C GLY A 334 39.74 1.74 5.94
N GLY A 335 38.64 2.49 6.07
CA GLY A 335 37.31 2.11 5.61
C GLY A 335 36.43 3.35 5.53
N LEU A 336 35.97 3.64 4.32
CA LEU A 336 35.36 4.88 3.81
C LEU A 336 34.34 5.59 4.72
N LEU A 337 34.62 6.87 4.97
CA LEU A 337 33.68 7.88 5.43
C LEU A 337 32.86 8.35 4.21
N ILE A 338 31.54 8.14 4.21
CA ILE A 338 30.64 8.73 3.22
C ILE A 338 30.45 10.21 3.58
N ASP A 339 31.15 11.07 2.84
CA ASP A 339 31.05 12.52 2.86
C ASP A 339 29.82 12.96 2.04
N PHE A 340 28.73 13.33 2.70
CA PHE A 340 27.64 14.08 2.06
C PHE A 340 27.96 15.58 2.17
N GLY A 341 28.89 16.01 1.33
CA GLY A 341 29.23 17.41 1.12
C GLY A 341 28.02 18.21 0.64
N ASP A 342 27.58 19.12 1.52
CA ASP A 342 26.74 20.28 1.25
C ASP A 342 27.38 21.14 0.15
N SER A 343 26.80 21.12 -1.06
CA SER A 343 27.16 22.06 -2.11
C SER A 343 26.23 23.26 -2.07
N SER A 344 26.55 24.17 -1.15
CA SER A 344 26.12 25.56 -1.24
C SER A 344 26.70 26.19 -2.52
N SER A 345 25.82 26.51 -3.47
CA SER A 345 26.12 27.49 -4.51
C SER A 345 25.11 28.64 -4.42
N SER A 346 25.58 29.72 -3.80
CA SER A 346 24.95 31.02 -3.81
C SER A 346 25.14 31.70 -5.17
N THR A 347 24.07 32.19 -5.80
CA THR A 347 24.08 33.51 -6.48
C THR A 347 22.68 34.07 -6.72
N ALA A 348 22.40 35.17 -6.00
CA ALA A 348 21.78 36.44 -6.42
C ALA A 348 20.37 36.51 -7.05
N ALA A 349 19.45 37.03 -6.24
CA ALA A 349 18.65 38.26 -6.42
C ALA A 349 17.81 38.49 -7.68
N GLY A 350 16.49 38.65 -7.47
CA GLY A 350 15.56 39.31 -8.39
C GLY A 350 14.20 39.58 -7.72
N SER A 351 13.99 40.81 -7.29
CA SER A 351 12.77 41.34 -6.65
C SER A 351 11.53 41.30 -7.56
N GLY A 352 10.34 41.09 -6.97
CA GLY A 352 9.07 41.33 -7.64
C GLY A 352 7.86 41.02 -6.75
N ALA A 353 7.23 42.08 -6.23
CA ALA A 353 6.02 42.02 -5.42
C ALA A 353 4.73 41.89 -6.26
N ILE A 354 3.64 41.59 -5.55
CA ILE A 354 2.20 41.84 -5.85
C ILE A 354 1.40 40.60 -6.29
N GLY A 355 0.27 40.37 -5.59
CA GLY A 355 -0.95 39.87 -6.24
C GLY A 355 -1.73 38.80 -5.48
N ASN A 356 -2.39 39.16 -4.38
CA ASN A 356 -3.43 38.36 -3.75
C ASN A 356 -4.72 38.45 -4.59
N GLY A 357 -5.22 37.33 -5.13
CA GLY A 357 -6.59 37.25 -5.67
C GLY A 357 -6.78 36.27 -6.83
N GLY A 358 -7.66 35.27 -6.65
CA GLY A 358 -8.26 34.51 -7.77
C GLY A 358 -8.15 32.98 -7.69
N LEU A 359 -8.63 32.35 -6.60
CA LEU A 359 -8.79 30.87 -6.53
C LEU A 359 -10.25 30.40 -6.63
N THR A 360 -11.19 31.31 -6.90
CA THR A 360 -12.63 31.00 -6.91
C THR A 360 -13.24 30.83 -8.29
N ASP A 361 -12.53 31.15 -9.37
CA ASP A 361 -13.12 31.20 -10.73
C ASP A 361 -12.86 29.95 -11.60
N ASP A 362 -11.89 29.10 -11.24
CA ASP A 362 -11.53 27.90 -12.02
C ASP A 362 -12.41 26.66 -11.71
N LEU A 363 -13.31 26.74 -10.73
CA LEU A 363 -14.23 25.64 -10.39
C LEU A 363 -15.55 25.69 -11.18
N ALA A 364 -15.87 26.80 -11.83
CA ALA A 364 -17.12 27.00 -12.56
C ALA A 364 -17.04 26.59 -14.05
N SER A 365 -15.85 26.37 -14.60
CA SER A 365 -15.65 26.03 -16.03
C SER A 365 -15.70 24.53 -16.34
N LEU A 366 -15.87 23.68 -15.32
CA LEU A 366 -15.87 22.21 -15.44
C LEU A 366 -17.23 21.57 -15.81
N PHE A 367 -18.25 22.38 -16.10
CA PHE A 367 -19.62 21.90 -16.37
C PHE A 367 -20.25 22.50 -17.65
N THR A 368 -19.46 22.63 -18.72
CA THR A 368 -20.04 22.70 -20.08
C THR A 368 -19.55 21.57 -20.94
#